data_AF-A0A936CNX3-F1
#
_entry.id   AF-A0A936CNX3-F1
#
_cell.length_a   1.000
_cell.length_b   1.000
_cell.length_c   1.000
_cell.angle_alpha   90.00
_cell.angle_beta   90.00
_cell.angle_gamma   90.00
#
_symmetry.space_group_name_H-M   'P 1'
#
loop_
_entity.id
_entity.type
_entity.pdbx_description
1 polymer ?
#
loop_
_entity_poly.entity_id
_entity_poly.type
_entity_poly.pdbx_seq_one_letter_code
_entity_poly.pdbx_strand_id
1 'polypeptide(L)'
;MWWYINNNNYQSNCTIDAGCTISTGGGGGGGGDDEYFYFSDGTPQISTVDQNAATGSIGSGTYATGINWTTGSYLYDKLVRYPQLITMDTNVAAFYQQNSGNAISTYTQMRRNLSIYSTQISQLSGYVSAVQDSIFSLQNQLTELQATLNPGDTFSQSYIQSWDELADGLALYTHSQDSIQTLYNTVKSSILAQMSANWGSIPATTEAQQLEKSISQLIIQYIQHDSLPAQLWDSVYSIANQCMLNNQYAVGLARVLFNRHADLELDYMDNCNAQQQQILSVVAPKRESLFDIYPNPSKDRMMVVAADPEVKHVTITIMAMDGRTIIPEFRSLGAGRWEVNTGTLPTAPFTLVFHSDGYKDSFKLFNHIK
;
A
#
# COMPACT_ATOMS: atom_id res chain seq x y z
N MET A 1 13.56 -30.73 21.61
CA MET A 1 13.24 -29.67 22.59
C MET A 1 11.89 -29.12 22.20
N TRP A 2 10.92 -29.17 23.10
CA TRP A 2 9.49 -29.00 22.80
C TRP A 2 9.11 -27.54 22.54
N TRP A 3 8.12 -27.38 21.66
CA TRP A 3 7.63 -26.15 21.04
C TRP A 3 6.75 -25.31 21.96
N TYR A 4 6.82 -23.99 21.82
CA TYR A 4 5.77 -23.06 22.24
C TYR A 4 5.25 -22.34 20.99
N ILE A 5 4.05 -22.71 20.55
CA ILE A 5 3.30 -21.96 19.52
C ILE A 5 2.47 -20.95 20.29
N ASN A 6 2.84 -19.68 20.24
CA ASN A 6 2.09 -18.60 20.86
C ASN A 6 0.98 -18.16 19.90
N ASN A 7 -0.27 -18.46 20.25
CA ASN A 7 -1.47 -18.19 19.45
C ASN A 7 -1.88 -16.70 19.35
N ASN A 8 -1.02 -15.76 19.79
CA ASN A 8 -1.43 -14.36 20.00
C ASN A 8 -0.73 -13.32 19.09
N ASN A 9 0.14 -13.69 18.14
CA ASN A 9 0.85 -12.71 17.32
C ASN A 9 0.92 -13.10 15.83
N TYR A 10 -0.24 -13.16 15.16
CA TYR A 10 -0.27 -13.03 13.70
C TYR A 10 -0.32 -11.54 13.37
N GLN A 11 0.84 -10.90 13.22
CA GLN A 11 0.89 -9.61 12.54
C GLN A 11 1.04 -9.90 11.04
N SER A 12 -0.08 -9.78 10.32
CA SER A 12 -0.06 -9.76 8.87
C SER A 12 0.37 -8.37 8.40
N ASN A 13 1.63 -8.22 7.99
CA ASN A 13 2.06 -7.02 7.27
C ASN A 13 1.60 -7.17 5.82
N CYS A 14 0.34 -6.86 5.58
CA CYS A 14 -0.20 -6.89 4.24
C CYS A 14 -0.35 -5.45 3.72
N THR A 15 0.37 -5.11 2.66
CA THR A 15 0.14 -3.86 1.92
C THR A 15 -0.18 -4.19 0.47
N ILE A 16 -1.00 -3.36 -0.17
CA ILE A 16 -1.28 -3.47 -1.62
C ILE A 16 0.00 -3.22 -2.42
N ASP A 17 1.08 -2.74 -1.80
CA ASP A 17 2.32 -2.31 -2.46
C ASP A 17 3.51 -3.26 -2.24
N ALA A 18 3.40 -4.24 -1.32
CA ALA A 18 4.46 -5.23 -1.02
C ALA A 18 3.99 -6.71 -1.10
N GLY A 19 2.74 -6.97 -1.48
CA GLY A 19 2.16 -8.31 -1.39
C GLY A 19 1.87 -8.74 0.06
N CYS A 20 1.28 -9.92 0.22
CA CYS A 20 0.98 -10.47 1.55
C CYS A 20 2.18 -11.26 2.09
N THR A 21 2.86 -10.74 3.11
CA THR A 21 3.82 -11.50 3.93
C THR A 21 3.27 -11.75 5.33
N ILE A 22 3.15 -13.03 5.69
CA ILE A 22 2.84 -13.54 7.03
C ILE A 22 4.19 -13.85 7.66
N SER A 23 4.68 -12.93 8.49
CA SER A 23 5.78 -13.23 9.40
C SER A 23 5.27 -14.19 10.48
N THR A 24 5.76 -15.42 10.49
CA THR A 24 5.73 -16.25 11.70
C THR A 24 6.85 -15.74 12.61
N GLY A 25 6.50 -14.92 13.61
CA GLY A 25 7.43 -14.15 14.43
C GLY A 25 8.78 -14.82 14.70
N GLY A 26 9.82 -14.29 14.06
CA GLY A 26 11.22 -14.54 14.35
C GLY A 26 11.98 -13.24 14.15
N GLY A 27 12.42 -12.61 15.25
CA GLY A 27 13.14 -11.35 15.18
C GLY A 27 14.49 -11.50 14.48
N GLY A 28 14.74 -10.66 13.47
CA GLY A 28 16.03 -10.52 12.80
C GLY A 28 15.87 -9.71 11.52
N GLY A 29 16.30 -8.45 11.55
CA GLY A 29 15.96 -7.47 10.52
C GLY A 29 16.69 -7.58 9.18
N GLY A 30 16.14 -6.85 8.21
CA GLY A 30 16.87 -6.23 7.10
C GLY A 30 16.69 -6.86 5.72
N GLY A 31 15.69 -6.35 4.98
CA GLY A 31 15.75 -6.18 3.53
C GLY A 31 15.22 -7.32 2.65
N GLY A 32 14.13 -7.03 1.92
CA GLY A 32 13.73 -7.72 0.69
C GLY A 32 12.52 -8.65 0.83
N ASP A 33 11.54 -8.42 -0.03
CA ASP A 33 10.16 -8.96 -0.05
C ASP A 33 10.01 -10.49 -0.29
N ASP A 34 10.95 -11.31 0.19
CA ASP A 34 10.98 -12.78 0.01
C ASP A 34 11.17 -13.53 1.37
N GLU A 35 10.62 -13.01 2.47
CA GLU A 35 10.80 -13.56 3.84
C GLU A 35 10.34 -15.02 4.07
N TYR A 36 9.65 -15.65 3.12
CA TYR A 36 9.22 -17.05 3.24
C TYR A 36 10.22 -18.09 2.72
N PHE A 37 11.33 -17.66 2.14
CA PHE A 37 12.29 -18.55 1.52
C PHE A 37 13.65 -18.57 2.22
N TYR A 38 13.77 -18.08 3.45
CA TYR A 38 15.06 -18.08 4.14
C TYR A 38 15.42 -19.45 4.72
N PHE A 39 16.44 -20.05 4.08
CA PHE A 39 17.20 -21.21 4.54
C PHE A 39 18.45 -20.72 5.28
N SER A 40 19.02 -21.54 6.17
CA SER A 40 20.18 -21.20 7.00
C SER A 40 21.44 -20.80 6.21
N ASP A 41 21.49 -21.04 4.90
CA ASP A 41 22.60 -20.73 3.99
C ASP A 41 22.17 -20.00 2.69
N GLY A 42 20.90 -19.59 2.57
CA GLY A 42 20.36 -18.94 1.37
C GLY A 42 20.13 -19.85 0.16
N THR A 43 20.36 -21.17 0.26
CA THR A 43 20.10 -22.10 -0.84
C THR A 43 18.69 -22.66 -0.75
N PRO A 44 17.87 -22.59 -1.82
CA PRO A 44 16.54 -23.19 -1.83
C PRO A 44 16.57 -24.69 -1.51
N GLN A 45 15.75 -25.14 -0.55
CA GLN A 45 15.59 -26.56 -0.18
C GLN A 45 14.13 -26.96 0.04
N ILE A 46 13.85 -28.25 -0.06
CA ILE A 46 12.56 -28.84 0.34
C ILE A 46 12.54 -29.05 1.86
N SER A 47 11.57 -28.46 2.54
CA SER A 47 11.35 -28.61 3.98
C SER A 47 10.33 -29.70 4.30
N THR A 48 10.20 -30.08 5.57
CA THR A 48 9.13 -30.99 6.03
C THR A 48 7.74 -30.41 5.80
N VAL A 49 7.59 -29.08 5.86
CA VAL A 49 6.33 -28.41 5.54
C VAL A 49 6.01 -28.57 4.06
N ASP A 50 6.99 -28.42 3.17
CA ASP A 50 6.80 -28.66 1.73
C ASP A 50 6.37 -30.10 1.44
N GLN A 51 7.01 -31.08 2.11
CA GLN A 51 6.64 -32.49 2.00
C GLN A 51 5.20 -32.75 2.46
N ASN A 52 4.81 -32.20 3.61
CA ASN A 52 3.46 -32.34 4.14
C ASN A 52 2.43 -31.60 3.25
N ALA A 53 2.79 -30.47 2.65
CA ALA A 53 1.93 -29.75 1.71
C ALA A 53 1.73 -30.57 0.42
N ALA A 54 2.79 -31.20 -0.09
CA ALA A 54 2.74 -32.07 -1.27
C ALA A 54 1.78 -33.26 -1.08
N THR A 55 1.68 -33.80 0.13
CA THR A 55 0.78 -34.91 0.48
C THR A 55 -0.56 -34.47 1.06
N GLY A 56 -0.84 -33.16 1.15
CA GLY A 56 -2.09 -32.63 1.74
C GLY A 56 -2.24 -32.92 3.23
N SER A 57 -1.14 -33.07 3.96
CA SER A 57 -1.07 -33.51 5.37
C SER A 57 -0.76 -32.38 6.38
N ILE A 58 -0.79 -31.10 5.96
CA ILE A 58 -0.55 -29.96 6.88
C ILE A 58 -1.75 -29.76 7.82
N GLY A 59 -2.95 -29.78 7.26
CA GLY A 59 -4.18 -29.46 7.98
C GLY A 59 -4.87 -30.70 8.55
N SER A 60 -5.41 -30.59 9.77
CA SER A 60 -6.39 -31.52 10.32
C SER A 60 -7.61 -30.77 10.87
N GLY A 61 -8.78 -31.40 10.87
CA GLY A 61 -10.02 -30.80 11.38
C GLY A 61 -10.64 -29.74 10.46
N THR A 62 -11.41 -28.82 11.05
CA THR A 62 -12.31 -27.88 10.36
C THR A 62 -11.63 -27.00 9.31
N TYR A 63 -10.35 -26.64 9.51
CA TYR A 63 -9.62 -25.71 8.64
C TYR A 63 -8.69 -26.42 7.64
N ALA A 64 -8.70 -27.75 7.58
CA ALA A 64 -7.73 -28.51 6.80
C ALA A 64 -7.72 -28.14 5.32
N THR A 65 -8.90 -27.92 4.72
CA THR A 65 -9.03 -27.52 3.32
C THR A 65 -8.35 -26.19 3.02
N GLY A 66 -8.58 -25.16 3.84
CA GLY A 66 -8.02 -23.83 3.68
C GLY A 66 -6.51 -23.78 3.86
N ILE A 67 -6.02 -24.49 4.88
CA ILE A 67 -4.60 -24.62 5.17
C ILE A 67 -3.89 -25.37 4.04
N ASN A 68 -4.38 -26.54 3.65
CA ASN A 68 -3.78 -27.35 2.58
C ASN A 68 -3.82 -26.61 1.23
N TRP A 69 -4.90 -25.87 0.94
CA TRP A 69 -4.99 -25.01 -0.25
C TRP A 69 -3.87 -23.97 -0.26
N THR A 70 -3.74 -23.23 0.86
CA THR A 70 -2.77 -22.16 1.00
C THR A 70 -1.33 -22.68 0.89
N THR A 71 -0.98 -23.72 1.66
CA THR A 71 0.36 -24.31 1.64
C THR A 71 0.67 -24.97 0.31
N GLY A 72 -0.32 -25.59 -0.35
CA GLY A 72 -0.16 -26.14 -1.69
C GLY A 72 0.16 -25.06 -2.73
N SER A 73 -0.54 -23.92 -2.70
CA SER A 73 -0.23 -22.78 -3.57
C SER A 73 1.17 -22.21 -3.32
N TYR A 74 1.60 -22.10 -2.06
CA TYR A 74 2.95 -21.64 -1.73
C TYR A 74 4.03 -22.62 -2.22
N LEU A 75 3.82 -23.92 -2.01
CA LEU A 75 4.71 -24.95 -2.55
C LEU A 75 4.78 -24.86 -4.08
N TYR A 76 3.64 -24.72 -4.75
CA TYR A 76 3.63 -24.60 -6.21
C TYR A 76 4.40 -23.35 -6.68
N ASP A 77 4.18 -22.18 -6.06
CA ASP A 77 4.95 -20.96 -6.38
C ASP A 77 6.46 -21.19 -6.21
N LYS A 78 6.85 -21.80 -5.09
CA LYS A 78 8.25 -22.15 -4.79
C LYS A 78 8.88 -23.01 -5.89
N LEU A 79 8.18 -24.06 -6.34
CA LEU A 79 8.67 -24.98 -7.37
C LEU A 79 8.76 -24.32 -8.75
N VAL A 80 7.88 -23.36 -9.05
CA VAL A 80 7.98 -22.55 -10.27
C VAL A 80 9.17 -21.59 -10.20
N ARG A 81 9.47 -21.00 -9.04
CA ARG A 81 10.67 -20.13 -8.85
C ARG A 81 11.98 -20.92 -8.88
N TYR A 82 11.97 -22.14 -8.34
CA TYR A 82 13.14 -22.98 -8.17
C TYR A 82 12.90 -24.39 -8.74
N PRO A 83 12.92 -24.56 -10.07
CA PRO A 83 12.60 -25.84 -10.71
C PRO A 83 13.53 -26.99 -10.31
N GLN A 84 14.76 -26.69 -9.87
CA GLN A 84 15.71 -27.69 -9.38
C GLN A 84 15.20 -28.45 -8.14
N LEU A 85 14.25 -27.88 -7.39
CA LEU A 85 13.67 -28.52 -6.21
C LEU A 85 12.70 -29.66 -6.55
N ILE A 86 12.14 -29.66 -7.76
CA ILE A 86 11.11 -30.61 -8.18
C ILE A 86 11.63 -32.05 -8.12
N THR A 87 12.90 -32.28 -8.46
CA THR A 87 13.50 -33.62 -8.51
C THR A 87 14.10 -34.08 -7.19
N MET A 88 14.09 -33.24 -6.15
CA MET A 88 14.71 -33.55 -4.86
C MET A 88 13.87 -34.49 -3.98
N ASP A 89 12.56 -34.55 -4.21
CA ASP A 89 11.62 -35.38 -3.44
C ASP A 89 10.51 -35.92 -4.36
N THR A 90 10.21 -37.21 -4.26
CA THR A 90 9.24 -37.90 -5.14
C THR A 90 7.80 -37.42 -4.95
N ASN A 91 7.39 -37.08 -3.73
CA ASN A 91 6.05 -36.57 -3.45
C ASN A 91 5.91 -35.15 -3.98
N VAL A 92 6.95 -34.32 -3.83
CA VAL A 92 7.00 -32.97 -4.40
C VAL A 92 6.95 -33.01 -5.93
N ALA A 93 7.69 -33.93 -6.56
CA ALA A 93 7.64 -34.13 -8.00
C ALA A 93 6.24 -34.49 -8.49
N ALA A 94 5.59 -35.44 -7.81
CA ALA A 94 4.22 -35.86 -8.13
C ALA A 94 3.21 -34.72 -7.94
N PHE A 95 3.33 -33.97 -6.83
CA PHE A 95 2.52 -32.79 -6.55
C PHE A 95 2.63 -31.75 -7.68
N TYR A 96 3.84 -31.42 -8.13
CA TYR A 96 4.04 -30.44 -9.20
C TYR A 96 3.38 -30.89 -10.51
N GLN A 97 3.58 -32.16 -10.89
CA GLN A 97 2.98 -32.72 -12.12
C GLN A 97 1.45 -32.73 -12.07
N GLN A 98 0.87 -33.08 -10.92
CA GLN A 98 -0.60 -33.08 -10.73
C GLN A 98 -1.20 -31.67 -10.73
N ASN A 99 -0.43 -30.68 -10.29
CA ASN A 99 -0.89 -29.30 -10.16
C ASN A 99 -0.54 -28.40 -11.34
N SER A 100 0.30 -28.86 -12.27
CA SER A 100 0.59 -28.15 -13.51
C SER A 100 -0.64 -28.07 -14.40
N GLY A 101 -1.17 -26.86 -14.62
CA GLY A 101 -2.34 -26.62 -15.45
C GLY A 101 -3.69 -26.83 -14.75
N ASN A 102 -3.70 -27.00 -13.42
CA ASN A 102 -4.92 -27.10 -12.63
C ASN A 102 -5.20 -25.81 -11.83
N ALA A 103 -6.21 -25.84 -10.95
CA ALA A 103 -6.60 -24.72 -10.12
C ALA A 103 -5.42 -24.11 -9.33
N ILE A 104 -4.58 -24.91 -8.65
CA ILE A 104 -3.45 -24.39 -7.86
C ILE A 104 -2.52 -23.56 -8.75
N SER A 105 -2.16 -24.05 -9.94
CA SER A 105 -1.30 -23.29 -10.86
C SER A 105 -1.93 -21.98 -11.33
N THR A 106 -3.23 -22.01 -11.68
CA THR A 106 -3.95 -20.84 -12.18
C THR A 106 -4.10 -19.76 -11.12
N TYR A 107 -4.49 -20.11 -9.89
CA TYR A 107 -4.56 -19.16 -8.79
C TYR A 107 -3.16 -18.64 -8.44
N THR A 108 -2.14 -19.49 -8.39
CA THR A 108 -0.76 -19.04 -8.12
C THR A 108 -0.29 -18.02 -9.16
N GLN A 109 -0.59 -18.22 -10.44
CA GLN A 109 -0.30 -17.24 -11.48
C GLN A 109 -1.07 -15.92 -11.25
N MET A 110 -2.33 -15.99 -10.82
CA MET A 110 -3.10 -14.80 -10.45
C MET A 110 -2.46 -14.02 -9.29
N ARG A 111 -2.02 -14.72 -8.24
CA ARG A 111 -1.31 -14.12 -7.09
C ARG A 111 -0.04 -13.40 -7.54
N ARG A 112 0.74 -14.03 -8.43
CA ARG A 112 1.92 -13.41 -9.03
C ARG A 112 1.58 -12.16 -9.82
N ASN A 113 0.54 -12.18 -10.66
CA ASN A 113 0.13 -11.01 -11.42
C ASN A 113 -0.28 -9.85 -10.51
N LEU A 114 -0.98 -10.13 -9.41
CA LEU A 114 -1.30 -9.15 -8.36
C LEU A 114 -0.05 -8.59 -7.67
N SER A 115 0.92 -9.44 -7.35
CA SER A 115 2.18 -9.02 -6.74
C SER A 115 3.04 -8.18 -7.69
N ILE A 116 3.07 -8.53 -8.98
CA ILE A 116 3.75 -7.74 -10.02
C ILE A 116 3.09 -6.36 -10.15
N TYR A 117 1.76 -6.30 -10.17
CA TYR A 117 1.01 -5.04 -10.17
C TYR A 117 1.38 -4.17 -8.99
N SER A 118 1.24 -4.73 -7.79
CA SER A 118 1.60 -4.11 -6.51
C SER A 118 3.00 -3.49 -6.54
N THR A 119 4.00 -4.27 -6.93
CA THR A 119 5.41 -3.84 -6.97
C THR A 119 5.64 -2.74 -8.00
N GLN A 120 5.14 -2.92 -9.23
CA GLN A 120 5.34 -1.94 -10.31
C GLN A 120 4.64 -0.62 -10.03
N ILE A 121 3.43 -0.68 -9.47
CA ILE A 121 2.65 0.51 -9.13
C ILE A 121 3.27 1.27 -7.96
N SER A 122 3.77 0.56 -6.95
CA SER A 122 4.53 1.14 -5.85
C SER A 122 5.75 1.91 -6.35
N GLN A 123 6.55 1.30 -7.23
CA GLN A 123 7.71 1.97 -7.84
C GLN A 123 7.31 3.21 -8.65
N LEU A 124 6.25 3.11 -9.47
CA LEU A 124 5.75 4.25 -10.24
C LEU A 124 5.22 5.38 -9.36
N SER A 125 4.56 5.06 -8.25
CA SER A 125 4.06 6.07 -7.30
C SER A 125 5.19 6.86 -6.64
N GLY A 126 6.33 6.20 -6.38
CA GLY A 126 7.56 6.86 -5.91
C GLY A 126 8.09 7.88 -6.92
N TYR A 127 8.14 7.51 -8.21
CA TYR A 127 8.54 8.44 -9.28
C TYR A 127 7.56 9.61 -9.45
N VAL A 128 6.26 9.37 -9.38
CA VAL A 128 5.25 10.44 -9.42
C VAL A 128 5.49 11.44 -8.29
N SER A 129 5.70 10.95 -7.06
CA SER A 129 5.92 11.81 -5.89
C SER A 129 7.18 12.66 -6.06
N ALA A 130 8.29 12.06 -6.49
CA ALA A 130 9.55 12.78 -6.72
C ALA A 130 9.44 13.87 -7.82
N VAL A 131 8.71 13.59 -8.90
CA VAL A 131 8.45 14.58 -9.96
C VAL A 131 7.53 15.70 -9.45
N GLN A 132 6.49 15.37 -8.68
CA GLN A 132 5.61 16.37 -8.06
C GLN A 132 6.37 17.30 -7.11
N ASP A 133 7.27 16.76 -6.29
CA ASP A 133 8.13 17.54 -5.40
C ASP A 133 9.08 18.47 -6.19
N SER A 134 9.58 18.00 -7.34
CA SER A 134 10.44 18.81 -8.23
C SER A 134 9.65 19.95 -8.90
N ILE A 135 8.44 19.66 -9.40
CA ILE A 135 7.52 20.67 -9.95
C ILE A 135 7.22 21.73 -8.89
N PHE A 136 6.88 21.30 -7.68
CA PHE A 136 6.55 22.19 -6.58
C PHE A 136 7.75 23.08 -6.19
N SER A 137 8.95 22.51 -6.10
CA SER A 137 10.19 23.25 -5.83
C SER A 137 10.46 24.35 -6.87
N LEU A 138 10.29 24.04 -8.17
CA LEU A 138 10.48 25.01 -9.24
C LEU A 138 9.42 26.12 -9.22
N GLN A 139 8.16 25.77 -8.91
CA GLN A 139 7.09 26.76 -8.75
C GLN A 139 7.38 27.74 -7.59
N ASN A 140 7.94 27.25 -6.48
CA ASN A 140 8.36 28.12 -5.38
C ASN A 140 9.51 29.03 -5.79
N GLN A 141 10.53 28.49 -6.47
CA GLN A 141 11.65 29.31 -6.98
C GLN A 141 11.19 30.39 -7.96
N LEU A 142 10.23 30.08 -8.84
CA LEU A 142 9.62 31.07 -9.73
C LEU A 142 8.87 32.15 -8.94
N THR A 143 8.14 31.76 -7.89
CA THR A 143 7.40 32.71 -7.04
C THR A 143 8.35 33.62 -6.25
N GLU A 144 9.43 33.07 -5.71
CA GLU A 144 10.49 33.83 -5.03
C GLU A 144 11.17 34.80 -5.99
N LEU A 145 11.50 34.33 -7.20
CA LEU A 145 12.09 35.17 -8.25
C LEU A 145 11.15 36.34 -8.59
N GLN A 146 9.84 36.11 -8.73
CA GLN A 146 8.85 37.17 -8.95
C GLN A 146 8.77 38.16 -7.79
N ALA A 147 8.90 37.69 -6.55
CA ALA A 147 8.83 38.53 -5.37
C ALA A 147 10.01 39.52 -5.25
N THR A 148 11.10 39.29 -5.99
CA THR A 148 12.24 40.23 -6.04
C THR A 148 11.99 41.47 -6.91
N LEU A 149 10.89 41.50 -7.67
CA LEU A 149 10.57 42.60 -8.59
C LEU A 149 9.71 43.68 -7.93
N ASN A 150 10.10 44.94 -8.11
CA ASN A 150 9.23 46.08 -7.83
C ASN A 150 8.50 46.55 -9.11
N PRO A 151 7.30 47.16 -8.97
CA PRO A 151 6.63 47.80 -10.09
C PRO A 151 7.52 48.90 -10.70
N GLY A 152 7.95 48.71 -11.96
CA GLY A 152 8.79 49.66 -12.70
C GLY A 152 10.25 49.26 -12.87
N ASP A 153 10.67 48.12 -12.32
CA ASP A 153 12.02 47.59 -12.55
C ASP A 153 12.21 47.14 -14.01
N THR A 154 13.40 47.40 -14.55
CA THR A 154 13.83 46.82 -15.83
C THR A 154 14.50 45.47 -15.54
N PHE A 155 14.05 44.42 -16.24
CA PHE A 155 14.59 43.08 -16.05
C PHE A 155 16.08 43.04 -16.41
N SER A 156 16.92 42.62 -15.47
CA SER A 156 18.32 42.30 -15.76
C SER A 156 18.41 41.05 -16.63
N GLN A 157 19.49 40.91 -17.42
CA GLN A 157 19.71 39.71 -18.22
C GLN A 157 19.83 38.45 -17.36
N SER A 158 20.40 38.55 -16.16
CA SER A 158 20.45 37.43 -15.21
C SER A 158 19.06 37.02 -14.72
N TYR A 159 18.15 37.98 -14.52
CA TYR A 159 16.77 37.67 -14.17
C TYR A 159 16.06 36.89 -15.29
N ILE A 160 16.20 37.35 -16.53
CA ILE A 160 15.60 36.68 -17.71
C ILE A 160 16.16 35.25 -17.84
N GLN A 161 17.47 35.08 -17.69
CA GLN A 161 18.10 33.76 -17.74
C GLN A 161 17.60 32.82 -16.65
N SER A 162 17.54 33.26 -15.39
CA SER A 162 17.01 32.43 -14.30
C SER A 162 15.53 32.10 -14.48
N TRP A 163 14.74 33.03 -15.03
CA TRP A 163 13.34 32.78 -15.36
C TRP A 163 13.20 31.69 -16.43
N ASP A 164 13.96 31.81 -17.53
CA ASP A 164 13.93 30.84 -18.62
C ASP A 164 14.39 29.45 -18.16
N GLU A 165 15.46 29.36 -17.37
CA GLU A 165 15.96 28.09 -16.79
C GLU A 165 14.91 27.39 -15.92
N LEU A 166 14.24 28.14 -15.03
CA LEU A 166 13.19 27.60 -14.17
C LEU A 166 11.94 27.20 -14.96
N ALA A 167 11.57 27.99 -15.98
CA ALA A 167 10.44 27.70 -16.86
C ALA A 167 10.68 26.45 -17.71
N ASP A 168 11.88 26.30 -18.28
CA ASP A 168 12.29 25.10 -19.03
C ASP A 168 12.33 23.86 -18.12
N GLY A 169 12.85 24.00 -16.90
CA GLY A 169 12.82 22.95 -15.89
C GLY A 169 11.39 22.51 -15.56
N LEU A 170 10.47 23.46 -15.36
CA LEU A 170 9.07 23.16 -15.06
C LEU A 170 8.39 22.43 -16.22
N ALA A 171 8.66 22.85 -17.46
CA ALA A 171 8.16 22.18 -18.65
C ALA A 171 8.68 20.73 -18.75
N LEU A 172 9.97 20.51 -18.46
CA LEU A 172 10.59 19.18 -18.45
C LEU A 172 9.93 18.25 -17.42
N TYR A 173 9.76 18.70 -16.18
CA TYR A 173 9.15 17.88 -15.14
C TYR A 173 7.66 17.64 -15.38
N THR A 174 6.93 18.61 -15.93
CA THR A 174 5.54 18.41 -16.35
C THR A 174 5.44 17.33 -17.42
N HIS A 175 6.32 17.36 -18.42
CA HIS A 175 6.40 16.32 -19.45
C HIS A 175 6.78 14.94 -18.87
N SER A 176 7.67 14.91 -17.88
CA SER A 176 8.01 13.69 -17.14
C SER A 176 6.80 13.11 -16.41
N GLN A 177 6.00 13.97 -15.76
CA GLN A 177 4.76 13.56 -15.09
C GLN A 177 3.78 12.89 -16.08
N ASP A 178 3.55 13.50 -17.24
CA ASP A 178 2.68 12.95 -18.29
C ASP A 178 3.19 11.58 -18.79
N SER A 179 4.51 11.45 -18.92
CA SER A 179 5.16 10.20 -19.34
C SER A 179 4.98 9.10 -18.30
N ILE A 180 5.16 9.41 -17.01
CA ILE A 180 4.94 8.46 -15.92
C ILE A 180 3.46 8.06 -15.84
N GLN A 181 2.53 9.00 -16.00
CA GLN A 181 1.10 8.70 -16.02
C GLN A 181 0.72 7.77 -17.19
N THR A 182 1.33 7.97 -18.36
CA THR A 182 1.17 7.10 -19.52
C THR A 182 1.70 5.69 -19.23
N LEU A 183 2.87 5.59 -18.59
CA LEU A 183 3.45 4.31 -18.18
C LEU A 183 2.58 3.60 -17.15
N TYR A 184 2.05 4.32 -16.15
CA TYR A 184 1.10 3.81 -15.16
C TYR A 184 -0.13 3.19 -15.84
N ASN A 185 -0.75 3.90 -16.78
CA ASN A 185 -1.92 3.40 -17.52
C ASN A 185 -1.57 2.18 -18.38
N THR A 186 -0.36 2.13 -18.94
CA THR A 186 0.14 0.99 -19.74
C THR A 186 0.33 -0.25 -18.87
N VAL A 187 0.98 -0.11 -17.71
CA VAL A 187 1.16 -1.19 -16.73
C VAL A 187 -0.19 -1.70 -16.23
N LYS A 188 -1.07 -0.79 -15.79
CA LYS A 188 -2.42 -1.10 -15.32
C LYS A 188 -3.20 -1.89 -16.36
N SER A 189 -3.25 -1.42 -17.61
CA SER A 189 -3.99 -2.09 -18.69
C SER A 189 -3.39 -3.44 -19.09
N SER A 190 -2.05 -3.58 -19.13
CA SER A 190 -1.38 -4.85 -19.43
C SER A 190 -1.71 -5.93 -18.41
N ILE A 191 -1.64 -5.57 -17.12
CA ILE A 191 -1.93 -6.50 -16.02
C ILE A 191 -3.41 -6.85 -15.99
N LEU A 192 -4.32 -5.88 -16.14
CA LEU A 192 -5.75 -6.15 -16.25
C LEU A 192 -6.06 -7.08 -17.42
N ALA A 193 -5.40 -6.93 -18.58
CA ALA A 193 -5.55 -7.84 -19.70
C ALA A 193 -5.10 -9.27 -19.36
N GLN A 194 -3.95 -9.43 -18.68
CA GLN A 194 -3.46 -10.75 -18.23
C GLN A 194 -4.39 -11.39 -17.21
N MET A 195 -4.90 -10.61 -16.26
CA MET A 195 -5.80 -11.11 -15.21
C MET A 195 -7.18 -11.46 -15.78
N SER A 196 -7.70 -10.66 -16.70
CA SER A 196 -9.05 -10.84 -17.28
C SER A 196 -9.14 -12.00 -18.29
N ALA A 197 -8.07 -12.27 -19.06
CA ALA A 197 -8.08 -13.25 -20.14
C ALA A 197 -8.47 -14.68 -19.73
N ASN A 198 -8.09 -15.11 -18.52
CA ASN A 198 -8.34 -16.48 -18.03
C ASN A 198 -9.29 -16.52 -16.84
N TRP A 199 -9.88 -15.39 -16.47
CA TRP A 199 -10.61 -15.23 -15.22
C TRP A 199 -11.90 -16.08 -15.16
N GLY A 200 -12.69 -16.04 -16.24
CA GLY A 200 -13.99 -16.71 -16.29
C GLY A 200 -13.88 -18.23 -16.12
N SER A 201 -12.78 -18.82 -16.60
CA SER A 201 -12.55 -20.28 -16.63
C SER A 201 -11.84 -20.83 -15.38
N ILE A 202 -11.40 -19.99 -14.44
CA ILE A 202 -10.73 -20.47 -13.24
C ILE A 202 -11.70 -21.34 -12.41
N PRO A 203 -11.34 -22.60 -12.07
CA PRO A 203 -12.19 -23.46 -11.25
C PRO A 203 -12.45 -22.86 -9.86
N ALA A 204 -13.66 -23.06 -9.35
CA ALA A 204 -14.06 -22.66 -8.00
C ALA A 204 -14.92 -23.75 -7.34
N THR A 205 -14.32 -24.92 -7.16
CA THR A 205 -15.00 -26.13 -6.68
C THR A 205 -14.97 -26.28 -5.17
N THR A 206 -14.02 -25.63 -4.49
CA THR A 206 -13.93 -25.58 -3.02
C THR A 206 -14.29 -24.18 -2.51
N GLU A 207 -14.69 -24.08 -1.26
CA GLU A 207 -14.94 -22.79 -0.58
C GLU A 207 -13.70 -21.88 -0.66
N ALA A 208 -12.50 -22.43 -0.44
CA ALA A 208 -11.26 -21.68 -0.57
C ALA A 208 -11.08 -21.08 -1.98
N GLN A 209 -11.31 -21.88 -3.03
CA GLN A 209 -11.25 -21.36 -4.40
C GLN A 209 -12.33 -20.31 -4.67
N GLN A 210 -13.55 -20.51 -4.16
CA GLN A 210 -14.64 -19.55 -4.32
C GLN A 210 -14.30 -18.19 -3.68
N LEU A 211 -13.78 -18.19 -2.45
CA LEU A 211 -13.37 -16.98 -1.75
C LEU A 211 -12.24 -16.25 -2.47
N GLU A 212 -11.20 -16.99 -2.87
CA GLU A 212 -10.07 -16.40 -3.60
C GLU A 212 -10.51 -15.86 -4.97
N LYS A 213 -11.45 -16.55 -5.63
CA LYS A 213 -12.07 -16.09 -6.86
C LYS A 213 -12.80 -14.76 -6.62
N SER A 214 -13.68 -14.73 -5.63
CA SER A 214 -14.49 -13.57 -5.30
C SER A 214 -13.64 -12.34 -4.94
N ILE A 215 -12.64 -12.47 -4.05
CA ILE A 215 -11.83 -11.30 -3.68
C ILE A 215 -10.94 -10.82 -4.83
N SER A 216 -10.40 -11.73 -5.65
CA SER A 216 -9.59 -11.33 -6.79
C SER A 216 -10.43 -10.60 -7.85
N GLN A 217 -11.72 -10.96 -8.03
CA GLN A 217 -12.65 -10.17 -8.86
C GLN A 217 -12.80 -8.74 -8.36
N LEU A 218 -13.00 -8.60 -7.05
CA LEU A 218 -13.17 -7.30 -6.43
C LEU A 218 -11.89 -6.47 -6.58
N ILE A 219 -10.71 -7.08 -6.44
CA ILE A 219 -9.44 -6.39 -6.67
C ILE A 219 -9.28 -6.00 -8.14
N ILE A 220 -9.59 -6.88 -9.09
CA ILE A 220 -9.53 -6.53 -10.53
C ILE A 220 -10.45 -5.35 -10.84
N GLN A 221 -11.69 -5.35 -10.31
CA GLN A 221 -12.63 -4.24 -10.49
C GLN A 221 -12.12 -2.96 -9.83
N TYR A 222 -11.57 -3.06 -8.62
CA TYR A 222 -10.97 -1.94 -7.91
C TYR A 222 -9.81 -1.36 -8.71
N ILE A 223 -8.89 -2.20 -9.20
CA ILE A 223 -7.77 -1.77 -10.04
C ILE A 223 -8.29 -1.12 -11.31
N GLN A 224 -9.31 -1.68 -11.96
CA GLN A 224 -9.86 -1.15 -13.21
C GLN A 224 -10.47 0.24 -13.05
N HIS A 225 -11.22 0.46 -11.96
CA HIS A 225 -12.03 1.66 -11.76
C HIS A 225 -11.49 2.61 -10.67
N ASP A 226 -10.35 2.28 -10.06
CA ASP A 226 -9.75 2.94 -8.90
C ASP A 226 -10.72 3.08 -7.71
N SER A 227 -11.80 2.30 -7.70
CA SER A 227 -12.87 2.31 -6.71
C SER A 227 -13.78 1.08 -6.86
N LEU A 228 -14.58 0.81 -5.82
CA LEU A 228 -15.67 -0.17 -5.89
C LEU A 228 -17.01 0.51 -5.56
N PRO A 229 -18.12 0.08 -6.21
CA PRO A 229 -19.47 0.42 -5.79
C PRO A 229 -19.71 0.09 -4.32
N ALA A 230 -20.52 0.90 -3.64
CA ALA A 230 -20.84 0.75 -2.21
C ALA A 230 -21.31 -0.69 -1.86
N GLN A 231 -22.12 -1.30 -2.72
CA GLN A 231 -22.65 -2.65 -2.49
C GLN A 231 -21.59 -3.76 -2.54
N LEU A 232 -20.45 -3.50 -3.20
CA LEU A 232 -19.36 -4.48 -3.29
C LEU A 232 -18.44 -4.42 -2.06
N TRP A 233 -18.43 -3.30 -1.32
CA TRP A 233 -17.68 -3.20 -0.07
C TRP A 233 -18.21 -4.13 1.02
N ASP A 234 -19.52 -4.42 1.04
CA ASP A 234 -20.09 -5.43 1.95
C ASP A 234 -19.54 -6.83 1.68
N SER A 235 -19.24 -7.14 0.42
CA SER A 235 -18.60 -8.42 0.04
C SER A 235 -17.15 -8.46 0.49
N VAL A 236 -16.40 -7.37 0.30
CA VAL A 236 -15.01 -7.25 0.80
C VAL A 236 -15.00 -7.40 2.33
N TYR A 237 -15.89 -6.68 3.02
CA TYR A 237 -16.04 -6.73 4.48
C TYR A 237 -16.37 -8.14 4.97
N SER A 238 -17.31 -8.83 4.31
CA SER A 238 -17.70 -10.19 4.66
C SER A 238 -16.51 -11.16 4.58
N ILE A 239 -15.67 -11.05 3.55
CA ILE A 239 -14.47 -11.89 3.40
C ILE A 239 -13.40 -11.50 4.42
N ALA A 240 -13.17 -10.20 4.65
CA ALA A 240 -12.17 -9.70 5.59
C ALA A 240 -12.43 -10.16 7.04
N ASN A 241 -13.70 -10.34 7.40
CA ASN A 241 -14.14 -10.82 8.72
C ASN A 241 -14.12 -12.34 8.89
N GLN A 242 -13.75 -13.10 7.87
CA GLN A 242 -13.62 -14.55 8.04
C GLN A 242 -12.36 -14.88 8.84
N CYS A 243 -12.39 -16.05 9.47
CA CYS A 243 -11.22 -16.63 10.11
C CYS A 243 -10.09 -16.81 9.09
N MET A 244 -8.90 -16.29 9.40
CA MET A 244 -7.74 -16.36 8.50
C MET A 244 -7.37 -17.81 8.14
N LEU A 245 -7.60 -18.78 9.02
CA LEU A 245 -7.33 -20.20 8.73
C LEU A 245 -8.26 -20.82 7.66
N ASN A 246 -9.41 -20.22 7.37
CA ASN A 246 -10.30 -20.70 6.30
C ASN A 246 -9.68 -20.48 4.91
N ASN A 247 -9.01 -19.34 4.71
CA ASN A 247 -8.31 -19.01 3.48
C ASN A 247 -7.39 -17.80 3.69
N GLN A 248 -6.16 -18.06 4.12
CA GLN A 248 -5.24 -17.02 4.57
C GLN A 248 -5.04 -15.93 3.53
N TYR A 249 -4.88 -16.33 2.26
CA TYR A 249 -4.62 -15.39 1.17
C TYR A 249 -5.85 -14.53 0.84
N ALA A 250 -7.02 -15.14 0.68
CA ALA A 250 -8.22 -14.39 0.30
C ALA A 250 -8.68 -13.44 1.42
N VAL A 251 -8.64 -13.91 2.67
CA VAL A 251 -8.95 -13.09 3.85
C VAL A 251 -7.94 -11.97 4.00
N GLY A 252 -6.63 -12.26 3.90
CA GLY A 252 -5.58 -11.27 3.96
C GLY A 252 -5.77 -10.16 2.92
N LEU A 253 -5.97 -10.51 1.66
CA LEU A 253 -6.24 -9.55 0.59
C LEU A 253 -7.49 -8.69 0.85
N ALA A 254 -8.57 -9.30 1.34
CA ALA A 254 -9.79 -8.57 1.67
C ALA A 254 -9.57 -7.56 2.78
N ARG A 255 -8.81 -7.91 3.81
CA ARG A 255 -8.43 -7.01 4.90
C ARG A 255 -7.62 -5.82 4.40
N VAL A 256 -6.63 -6.04 3.53
CA VAL A 256 -5.85 -4.92 2.96
C VAL A 256 -6.75 -3.99 2.15
N LEU A 257 -7.56 -4.56 1.26
CA LEU A 257 -8.46 -3.78 0.41
C LEU A 257 -9.45 -2.98 1.26
N PHE A 258 -10.00 -3.59 2.31
CA PHE A 258 -10.94 -2.94 3.22
C PHE A 258 -10.28 -1.84 4.07
N ASN A 259 -9.12 -2.11 4.68
CA ASN A 259 -8.39 -1.12 5.47
C ASN A 259 -8.00 0.10 4.63
N ARG A 260 -7.58 -0.11 3.38
CA ARG A 260 -7.30 1.00 2.44
C ARG A 260 -8.53 1.84 2.14
N HIS A 261 -9.72 1.23 2.07
CA HIS A 261 -10.97 1.95 1.86
C HIS A 261 -11.46 2.69 3.11
N ALA A 262 -11.38 2.04 4.27
CA ALA A 262 -11.80 2.60 5.54
C ALA A 262 -10.86 3.70 6.05
N ASP A 263 -9.65 3.79 5.48
CA ASP A 263 -8.56 4.66 5.96
C ASP A 263 -8.23 4.41 7.45
N LEU A 264 -8.39 3.15 7.87
CA LEU A 264 -8.29 2.68 9.24
C LEU A 264 -7.68 1.27 9.25
N GLU A 265 -6.92 0.97 10.29
CA GLU A 265 -6.48 -0.39 10.58
C GLU A 265 -7.48 -1.01 11.56
N LEU A 266 -8.16 -2.07 11.13
CA LEU A 266 -9.12 -2.77 11.97
C LEU A 266 -8.48 -3.97 12.63
N ASP A 267 -8.79 -4.19 13.91
CA ASP A 267 -8.42 -5.42 14.60
C ASP A 267 -9.38 -6.54 14.18
N TYR A 268 -8.86 -7.45 13.36
CA TYR A 268 -9.60 -8.59 12.87
C TYR A 268 -9.44 -9.76 13.84
N MET A 269 -10.55 -10.45 14.15
CA MET A 269 -10.49 -11.62 15.01
C MET A 269 -9.79 -12.80 14.33
N ASP A 270 -8.56 -13.08 14.74
CA ASP A 270 -7.78 -14.23 14.25
C ASP A 270 -7.92 -15.49 15.11
N ASN A 271 -8.67 -15.43 16.21
CA ASN A 271 -8.85 -16.56 17.13
C ASN A 271 -9.80 -17.65 16.60
N CYS A 272 -10.39 -17.47 15.41
CA CYS A 272 -11.20 -18.47 14.68
C CYS A 272 -12.34 -19.14 15.49
N ASN A 273 -12.77 -18.54 16.59
CA ASN A 273 -13.79 -19.11 17.47
C ASN A 273 -15.20 -18.75 16.97
N ALA A 274 -16.05 -19.75 16.72
CA ALA A 274 -17.36 -19.61 16.10
C ALA A 274 -18.40 -18.73 16.85
N GLN A 275 -18.09 -18.22 18.05
CA GLN A 275 -19.01 -17.49 18.91
C GLN A 275 -18.82 -15.97 18.94
N GLN A 276 -17.82 -15.41 18.25
CA GLN A 276 -17.54 -13.97 18.28
C GLN A 276 -17.41 -13.42 16.86
N GLN A 277 -18.55 -13.08 16.26
CA GLN A 277 -18.60 -12.35 14.99
C GLN A 277 -18.71 -10.86 15.29
N GLN A 278 -17.59 -10.16 15.52
CA GLN A 278 -17.53 -8.70 15.43
C GLN A 278 -16.09 -8.20 15.50
N ILE A 279 -15.73 -7.26 14.62
CA ILE A 279 -14.48 -6.49 14.66
C ILE A 279 -14.33 -5.85 16.03
N LEU A 280 -13.18 -6.06 16.67
CA LEU A 280 -12.85 -5.41 17.93
C LEU A 280 -12.30 -4.01 17.65
N SER A 281 -13.20 -3.04 17.56
CA SER A 281 -12.86 -1.60 17.57
C SER A 281 -12.00 -1.11 16.40
N VAL A 282 -12.18 0.17 16.08
CA VAL A 282 -11.24 0.91 15.24
C VAL A 282 -9.96 1.06 16.07
N VAL A 283 -8.89 0.36 15.70
CA VAL A 283 -7.57 0.79 16.14
C VAL A 283 -7.34 2.05 15.31
N ALA A 284 -7.61 3.23 15.88
CA ALA A 284 -7.21 4.46 15.25
C ALA A 284 -5.72 4.26 14.90
N PRO A 285 -5.33 4.28 13.62
CA PRO A 285 -3.99 3.91 13.23
C PRO A 285 -3.07 4.76 14.08
N LYS A 286 -2.28 4.12 14.93
CA LYS A 286 -1.22 4.80 15.66
C LYS A 286 -0.08 4.97 14.65
N ARG A 287 -0.34 5.67 13.53
CA ARG A 287 0.70 6.48 12.93
C ARG A 287 1.06 7.44 14.05
N GLU A 288 2.25 7.28 14.62
CA GLU A 288 2.89 8.40 15.28
C GLU A 288 2.90 9.49 14.21
N SER A 289 1.97 10.43 14.36
CA SER A 289 1.86 11.48 13.37
C SER A 289 3.20 12.19 13.38
N LEU A 290 3.80 12.30 12.19
CA LEU A 290 5.11 12.93 12.06
C LEU A 290 5.02 14.41 12.42
N PHE A 291 3.81 14.94 12.52
CA PHE A 291 3.52 16.31 12.86
C PHE A 291 2.50 16.35 14.01
N ASP A 292 2.65 17.29 14.91
CA ASP A 292 1.62 17.69 15.85
C ASP A 292 1.11 19.07 15.43
N ILE A 293 -0.21 19.25 15.50
CA ILE A 293 -0.83 20.56 15.31
C ILE A 293 -1.27 21.08 16.67
N TYR A 294 -0.65 22.17 17.10
CA TYR A 294 -1.04 22.85 18.33
C TYR A 294 -1.92 24.06 17.98
N PRO A 295 -3.12 24.18 18.57
CA PRO A 295 -3.84 25.43 18.49
C PRO A 295 -3.08 26.47 19.32
N ASN A 296 -2.69 27.58 18.69
CA ASN A 296 -2.53 28.84 19.38
C ASN A 296 -3.53 29.85 18.79
N PRO A 297 -4.80 29.85 19.23
CA PRO A 297 -5.86 30.70 18.69
C PRO A 297 -5.76 32.12 19.27
N SER A 298 -4.57 32.71 19.23
CA SER A 298 -4.41 34.15 19.40
C SER A 298 -3.70 34.71 18.16
N LYS A 299 -4.47 35.46 17.35
CA LYS A 299 -4.02 36.22 16.16
C LYS A 299 -3.85 35.43 14.85
N ASP A 300 -4.86 34.64 14.46
CA ASP A 300 -4.93 34.01 13.14
C ASP A 300 -3.71 33.14 12.79
N ARG A 301 -3.21 32.34 13.73
CA ARG A 301 -2.02 31.50 13.57
C ARG A 301 -2.24 30.10 14.15
N MET A 302 -1.68 29.10 13.51
CA MET A 302 -1.57 27.73 14.03
C MET A 302 -0.13 27.26 13.97
N MET A 303 0.27 26.40 14.91
CA MET A 303 1.63 25.87 14.96
C MET A 303 1.64 24.41 14.54
N VAL A 304 2.59 24.08 13.67
CA VAL A 304 2.88 22.74 13.20
C VAL A 304 4.26 22.37 13.73
N VAL A 305 4.39 21.21 14.35
CA VAL A 305 5.63 20.73 14.96
C VAL A 305 5.90 19.34 14.45
N ALA A 306 7.01 19.10 13.76
CA ALA A 306 7.46 17.76 13.44
C ALA A 306 7.90 17.03 14.71
N ALA A 307 7.60 15.74 14.79
CA ALA A 307 8.09 14.84 15.83
C ALA A 307 9.63 14.71 15.77
N ASP A 308 10.20 14.77 14.56
CA ASP A 308 11.64 14.82 14.31
C ASP A 308 12.09 16.27 14.02
N PRO A 309 12.93 16.88 14.87
CA PRO A 309 13.44 18.23 14.66
C PRO A 309 14.42 18.35 13.48
N GLU A 310 14.92 17.24 12.92
CA GLU A 310 15.77 17.23 11.73
C GLU A 310 14.98 17.43 10.42
N VAL A 311 13.65 17.36 10.47
CA VAL A 311 12.79 17.70 9.34
C VAL A 311 12.94 19.18 8.99
N LYS A 312 13.55 19.45 7.83
CA LYS A 312 13.86 20.81 7.37
C LYS A 312 12.95 21.30 6.26
N HIS A 313 12.41 20.38 5.46
CA HIS A 313 11.56 20.69 4.32
C HIS A 313 10.17 20.14 4.57
N VAL A 314 9.21 21.03 4.83
CA VAL A 314 7.80 20.68 4.89
C VAL A 314 7.05 21.56 3.90
N THR A 315 6.20 20.93 3.12
CA THR A 315 5.18 21.60 2.33
C THR A 315 3.86 21.43 3.04
N ILE A 316 3.19 22.54 3.30
CA ILE A 316 1.86 22.56 3.92
C ILE A 316 0.87 22.97 2.82
N THR A 317 -0.13 22.13 2.57
CA THR A 317 -1.24 22.46 1.68
C THR A 317 -2.56 22.27 2.39
N ILE A 318 -3.59 22.97 1.92
CA ILE A 318 -4.96 22.84 2.41
C ILE A 318 -5.82 22.35 1.28
N MET A 319 -6.56 21.29 1.53
CA MET A 319 -7.59 20.79 0.64
C MET A 319 -8.95 21.17 1.20
N ALA A 320 -9.65 22.08 0.53
CA ALA A 320 -11.03 22.42 0.85
C ALA A 320 -11.96 21.24 0.53
N MET A 321 -13.16 21.20 1.11
CA MET A 321 -14.12 20.09 0.88
C MET A 321 -14.58 19.96 -0.57
N ASP A 322 -14.43 21.01 -1.38
CA ASP A 322 -14.72 20.99 -2.82
C ASP A 322 -13.53 20.48 -3.66
N GLY A 323 -12.47 20.00 -3.02
CA GLY A 323 -11.28 19.45 -3.67
C GLY A 323 -10.26 20.50 -4.12
N ARG A 324 -10.52 21.80 -3.89
CA ARG A 324 -9.55 22.85 -4.22
C ARG A 324 -8.36 22.82 -3.25
N THR A 325 -7.16 22.87 -3.81
CA THR A 325 -5.91 23.03 -3.06
C THR A 325 -5.61 24.52 -2.87
N ILE A 326 -5.34 24.90 -1.63
CA ILE A 326 -4.94 26.23 -1.20
C ILE A 326 -3.55 26.09 -0.56
N ILE A 327 -2.61 26.93 -0.96
CA ILE A 327 -1.30 27.00 -0.34
C ILE A 327 -1.38 28.10 0.72
N PRO A 328 -1.34 27.76 2.03
CA PRO A 328 -1.35 28.77 3.05
C PRO A 328 -0.03 29.52 3.09
N GLU A 329 -0.08 30.77 3.55
CA GLU A 329 1.12 31.46 3.98
C GLU A 329 1.61 30.80 5.28
N PHE A 330 2.86 30.34 5.28
CA PHE A 330 3.49 29.79 6.48
C PHE A 330 4.94 30.25 6.59
N ARG A 331 5.47 30.26 7.82
CA ARG A 331 6.87 30.57 8.11
C ARG A 331 7.51 29.43 8.89
N SER A 332 8.72 29.07 8.51
CA SER A 332 9.56 28.18 9.33
C SER A 332 10.08 28.94 10.55
N LEU A 333 9.98 28.30 11.71
CA LEU A 333 10.54 28.78 12.98
C LEU A 333 11.85 28.04 13.33
N GLY A 334 12.26 27.07 12.51
CA GLY A 334 13.41 26.19 12.76
C GLY A 334 13.08 25.01 13.69
N ALA A 335 13.99 24.02 13.74
CA ALA A 335 13.88 22.81 14.56
C ALA A 335 12.55 22.05 14.37
N GLY A 336 12.16 21.82 13.12
CA GLY A 336 10.92 21.12 12.79
C GLY A 336 9.65 21.88 13.19
N ARG A 337 9.66 23.22 13.22
CA ARG A 337 8.48 24.02 13.59
C ARG A 337 8.10 24.99 12.49
N TRP A 338 6.80 25.08 12.22
CA TRP A 338 6.21 26.02 11.27
C TRP A 338 5.00 26.71 11.88
N GLU A 339 4.81 27.96 11.53
CA GLU A 339 3.61 28.72 11.86
C GLU A 339 2.84 29.00 10.58
N VAL A 340 1.57 28.63 10.56
CA VAL A 340 0.66 28.78 9.42
C VAL A 340 -0.34 29.88 9.73
N ASN A 341 -0.51 30.81 8.80
CA ASN A 341 -1.49 31.88 8.89
C ASN A 341 -2.91 31.29 8.70
N THR A 342 -3.75 31.39 9.71
CA THR A 342 -5.11 30.85 9.69
C THR A 342 -6.13 31.82 9.07
N GLY A 343 -5.75 33.07 8.80
CA GLY A 343 -6.64 34.12 8.27
C GLY A 343 -7.06 33.87 6.82
N THR A 344 -6.34 33.02 6.09
CA THR A 344 -6.64 32.63 4.70
C THR A 344 -7.32 31.25 4.59
N LEU A 345 -7.63 30.61 5.73
CA LEU A 345 -8.22 29.27 5.74
C LEU A 345 -9.71 29.30 5.41
N PRO A 346 -10.22 28.25 4.76
CA PRO A 346 -11.65 28.07 4.59
C PRO A 346 -12.40 28.11 5.94
N THR A 347 -13.58 28.74 5.95
CA THR A 347 -14.51 28.69 7.08
C THR A 347 -15.24 27.35 7.18
N ALA A 348 -15.24 26.57 6.09
CA ALA A 348 -15.73 25.20 6.05
C ALA A 348 -14.62 24.23 6.52
N PRO A 349 -14.96 22.98 6.90
CA PRO A 349 -13.94 21.96 7.20
C PRO A 349 -12.94 21.83 6.05
N PHE A 350 -11.68 21.54 6.38
CA PHE A 350 -10.63 21.38 5.38
C PHE A 350 -9.63 20.32 5.85
N THR A 351 -8.89 19.75 4.91
CA THR A 351 -7.80 18.82 5.20
C THR A 351 -6.49 19.56 5.02
N LEU A 352 -5.72 19.68 6.08
CA LEU A 352 -4.35 20.15 6.00
C LEU A 352 -3.45 18.95 5.64
N VAL A 353 -2.58 19.10 4.67
CA VAL A 353 -1.74 18.02 4.13
C VAL A 353 -0.29 18.46 4.20
N PHE A 354 0.53 17.64 4.84
CA PHE A 354 1.97 17.81 5.02
C PHE A 354 2.73 16.89 4.08
N HIS A 355 3.69 17.43 3.35
CA HIS A 355 4.64 16.66 2.56
C HIS A 355 6.05 16.98 3.04
N SER A 356 6.83 15.94 3.36
CA SER A 356 8.20 16.11 3.83
C SER A 356 9.02 14.86 3.56
N ASP A 357 10.14 15.00 2.86
CA ASP A 357 11.14 13.95 2.66
C ASP A 357 10.52 12.59 2.23
N GLY A 358 9.53 12.63 1.33
CA GLY A 358 8.80 11.44 0.82
C GLY A 358 7.64 10.96 1.69
N TYR A 359 7.39 11.60 2.84
CA TYR A 359 6.27 11.31 3.73
C TYR A 359 5.12 12.28 3.51
N LYS A 360 3.90 11.73 3.61
CA LYS A 360 2.65 12.49 3.57
C LYS A 360 1.84 12.24 4.84
N ASP A 361 1.49 13.32 5.53
CA ASP A 361 0.57 13.30 6.65
C ASP A 361 -0.60 14.25 6.42
N SER A 362 -1.75 14.03 7.06
CA SER A 362 -2.90 14.90 6.86
C SER A 362 -3.83 14.97 8.05
N PHE A 363 -4.39 16.16 8.28
CA PHE A 363 -5.26 16.48 9.41
C PHE A 363 -6.54 17.12 8.92
N LYS A 364 -7.67 16.55 9.33
CA LYS A 364 -8.97 17.21 9.14
C LYS A 364 -9.18 18.22 10.24
N LEU A 365 -9.35 19.47 9.87
CA LEU A 365 -9.49 20.59 10.80
C LEU A 365 -10.81 21.33 10.55
N PHE A 366 -11.34 21.90 11.62
CA PHE A 366 -12.50 22.77 11.62
C PHE A 366 -12.06 24.16 12.06
N ASN A 367 -12.21 25.15 11.19
CA ASN A 367 -11.94 26.54 11.57
C ASN A 367 -13.10 27.07 12.44
N HIS A 368 -13.05 26.79 13.75
CA HIS A 368 -13.94 27.42 14.73
C HIS A 368 -13.37 28.78 15.17
N ILE A 369 -13.14 29.70 14.23
CA ILE A 369 -12.78 31.08 14.54
C ILE A 369 -13.97 31.98 14.17
N LYS A 370 -14.73 32.36 15.21
CA LYS A 370 -15.32 33.68 15.38
C LYS A 370 -15.06 34.14 16.80
#